data_AF-A0A2M9EW47-F1
#
_entry.id   AF-A0A2M9EW47-F1
#
_cell.length_a   1.000
_cell.length_b   1.000
_cell.length_c   1.000
_cell.angle_alpha   90.00
_cell.angle_beta   90.00
_cell.angle_gamma   90.00
#
_symmetry.space_group_name_H-M   'P 1'
#
loop_
_entity.id
_entity.type
_entity.pdbx_description
1 polymer ?
#
loop_
_entity_poly.entity_id
_entity_poly.type
_entity_poly.pdbx_seq_one_letter_code
_entity_poly.pdbx_strand_id
1 'polypeptide(L)'
;MRTVLSSLALALALSGCAAPRQPQTAHTAPLAHPVPITLWVNEGHKEHALPQGEVHDHPCGLTITVNALHMPPDNAAVESDFVIEFDASGKELQHWRIPVDTQVLAIKGKLLSINLPDKNTPLWLDEQGRFHQKGAPDSNPESINCPVPVLERFQNSVYLHCLRYTDGETRRPRLLALEGPCA
;
A
#
# COMPACT_ATOMS: atom_id res chain seq x y z
N MET A 1 -4.25 4.64 79.30
CA MET A 1 -3.37 4.34 78.14
C MET A 1 -3.65 2.91 77.68
N ARG A 2 -4.40 2.74 76.59
CA ARG A 2 -4.62 1.43 75.95
C ARG A 2 -4.56 1.65 74.44
N THR A 3 -3.48 1.18 73.84
CA THR A 3 -3.19 1.26 72.41
C THR A 3 -3.75 0.01 71.75
N VAL A 4 -4.72 0.16 70.84
CA VAL A 4 -5.27 -0.95 70.05
C VAL A 4 -4.49 -1.04 68.75
N LEU A 5 -3.71 -2.11 68.59
CA LEU A 5 -3.00 -2.44 67.37
C LEU A 5 -3.98 -3.16 66.42
N SER A 6 -4.35 -2.47 65.35
CA SER A 6 -5.21 -2.99 64.29
C SER A 6 -4.33 -3.59 63.19
N SER A 7 -4.29 -4.91 63.10
CA SER A 7 -3.54 -5.66 62.10
C SER A 7 -4.29 -5.67 60.76
N LEU A 8 -3.86 -4.83 59.81
CA LEU A 8 -4.27 -4.96 58.41
C LEU A 8 -3.46 -6.08 57.75
N ALA A 9 -4.13 -7.18 57.42
CA ALA A 9 -3.59 -8.21 56.54
C ALA A 9 -3.72 -7.77 55.08
N LEU A 10 -2.59 -7.54 54.43
CA LEU A 10 -2.50 -7.16 53.02
C LEU A 10 -2.56 -8.43 52.15
N ALA A 11 -3.70 -8.67 51.48
CA ALA A 11 -3.85 -9.78 50.54
C ALA A 11 -3.18 -9.43 49.21
N LEU A 12 -2.00 -10.01 48.95
CA LEU A 12 -1.29 -9.97 47.67
C LEU A 12 -2.04 -10.85 46.66
N ALA A 13 -2.89 -10.23 45.83
CA ALA A 13 -3.45 -10.89 44.65
C ALA A 13 -2.37 -10.98 43.56
N LEU A 14 -1.86 -12.19 43.31
CA LEU A 14 -1.00 -12.52 42.18
C LEU A 14 -1.83 -12.45 40.89
N SER A 15 -1.92 -11.26 40.31
CA SER A 15 -2.41 -11.07 38.94
C SER A 15 -1.46 -11.76 37.98
N GLY A 16 -1.85 -12.93 37.48
CA GLY A 16 -1.14 -13.62 36.41
C GLY A 16 -1.08 -12.74 35.18
N CYS A 17 0.12 -12.28 34.81
CA CYS A 17 0.39 -11.64 33.55
C CYS A 17 0.14 -12.66 32.43
N ALA A 18 -1.06 -12.67 31.86
CA ALA A 18 -1.28 -13.31 30.58
C ALA A 18 -0.35 -12.62 29.57
N ALA A 19 0.65 -13.34 29.08
CA ALA A 19 1.52 -12.83 28.04
C ALA A 19 0.66 -12.35 26.86
N PRO A 20 0.89 -11.14 26.33
CA PRO A 20 0.13 -10.67 25.19
C PRO A 20 0.25 -11.70 24.07
N ARG A 21 -0.89 -12.24 23.62
CA ARG A 21 -0.95 -13.07 22.42
C ARG A 21 -0.30 -12.26 21.30
N GLN A 22 0.86 -12.69 20.83
CA GLN A 22 1.45 -12.08 19.65
C GLN A 22 0.40 -12.20 18.54
N PRO A 23 -0.02 -11.10 17.92
CA PRO A 23 -0.94 -11.17 16.80
C PRO A 23 -0.31 -12.10 15.78
N GLN A 24 -0.99 -13.21 15.50
CA GLN A 24 -0.60 -14.11 14.42
C GLN A 24 -0.74 -13.30 13.13
N THR A 25 0.37 -12.73 12.67
CA THR A 25 0.49 -12.20 11.33
C THR A 25 0.29 -13.38 10.40
N ALA A 26 -0.94 -13.57 9.93
CA ALA A 26 -1.22 -14.49 8.86
C ALA A 26 -0.50 -13.95 7.62
N HIS A 27 0.78 -14.32 7.48
CA HIS A 27 1.60 -14.06 6.32
C HIS A 27 0.94 -14.80 5.17
N THR A 28 0.19 -14.05 4.37
CA THR A 28 -0.40 -14.59 3.15
C THR A 28 0.75 -15.04 2.25
N ALA A 29 0.70 -16.27 1.75
CA ALA A 29 1.74 -16.77 0.86
C ALA A 29 1.90 -15.84 -0.35
N PRO A 30 3.13 -15.59 -0.84
CA PRO A 30 3.34 -14.92 -2.10
C PRO A 30 2.60 -15.63 -3.24
N LEU A 31 2.30 -14.88 -4.29
CA LEU A 31 1.72 -15.38 -5.53
C LEU A 31 2.58 -16.51 -6.12
N ALA A 32 1.95 -17.60 -6.55
CA ALA A 32 2.66 -18.76 -7.11
C ALA A 32 2.89 -18.69 -8.63
N HIS A 33 2.10 -17.89 -9.34
CA HIS A 33 2.15 -17.75 -10.79
C HIS A 33 2.18 -16.26 -11.15
N PRO A 34 2.95 -15.83 -12.16
CA PRO A 34 3.02 -14.42 -12.51
C PRO A 34 1.66 -13.88 -12.98
N VAL A 35 1.44 -12.59 -12.75
CA VAL A 35 0.27 -11.84 -13.23
C VAL A 35 0.71 -10.77 -14.23
N PRO A 36 -0.13 -10.43 -15.22
CA PRO A 36 0.16 -9.32 -16.11
C PRO A 36 0.10 -8.02 -15.32
N ILE A 37 1.14 -7.20 -15.43
CA ILE A 37 1.23 -5.85 -14.88
C ILE A 37 1.64 -4.88 -15.96
N THR A 38 1.09 -3.68 -15.92
CA THR A 38 1.40 -2.59 -16.85
C THR A 38 2.37 -1.61 -16.21
N LEU A 39 3.37 -1.17 -16.97
CA LEU A 39 4.39 -0.21 -16.56
C LEU A 39 4.49 0.87 -17.63
N TRP A 40 4.88 2.09 -17.25
CA TRP A 40 5.24 3.12 -18.23
C TRP A 40 6.56 2.76 -18.90
N VAL A 41 6.68 3.06 -20.19
CA VAL A 41 7.92 2.95 -20.94
C VAL A 41 8.53 4.33 -21.06
N ASN A 42 9.79 4.46 -20.64
CA ASN A 42 10.55 5.67 -20.92
C ASN A 42 10.97 5.66 -22.40
N GLU A 43 10.37 6.53 -23.20
CA GLU A 43 10.59 6.56 -24.66
C GLU A 43 12.05 6.75 -25.07
N GLY A 44 12.84 7.45 -24.23
CA GLY A 44 14.27 7.66 -24.46
C GLY A 44 15.12 6.40 -24.29
N HIS A 45 14.53 5.33 -23.77
CA HIS A 45 15.20 4.06 -23.45
C HIS A 45 14.36 2.84 -23.86
N LYS A 46 13.44 2.99 -24.81
CA LYS A 46 12.50 1.94 -25.23
C LYS A 46 13.19 0.67 -25.73
N GLU A 47 14.40 0.78 -26.28
CA GLU A 47 15.24 -0.36 -26.69
C GLU A 47 15.72 -1.22 -25.52
N HIS A 48 15.65 -0.69 -24.30
CA HIS A 48 15.98 -1.37 -23.06
C HIS A 48 14.72 -1.82 -22.29
N ALA A 49 13.52 -1.57 -22.83
CA ALA A 49 12.29 -2.06 -22.24
C ALA A 49 12.33 -3.60 -22.14
N LEU A 50 11.62 -4.14 -21.14
CA LEU A 50 11.69 -5.56 -20.81
C LEU A 50 11.39 -6.41 -22.06
N PRO A 51 12.30 -7.32 -22.49
CA PRO A 51 12.23 -7.99 -23.79
C PRO A 51 11.06 -8.98 -23.94
N GLN A 52 10.24 -9.16 -22.91
CA GLN A 52 9.15 -10.13 -22.85
C GLN A 52 7.77 -9.47 -22.70
N GLY A 53 7.67 -8.15 -22.86
CA GLY A 53 6.40 -7.44 -22.76
C GLY A 53 5.81 -6.99 -24.09
N GLU A 54 4.51 -6.75 -24.08
CA GLU A 54 3.79 -6.14 -25.19
C GLU A 54 3.68 -4.62 -24.95
N VAL A 55 4.15 -3.82 -25.90
CA VAL A 55 4.11 -2.36 -25.81
C VAL A 55 2.79 -1.86 -26.39
N HIS A 56 2.13 -0.96 -25.68
CA HIS A 56 0.84 -0.39 -26.05
C HIS A 56 0.89 1.14 -25.99
N ASP A 57 0.17 1.78 -26.90
CA ASP A 57 -0.11 3.22 -26.81
C ASP A 57 -1.09 3.47 -25.66
N HIS A 58 -0.77 4.47 -24.84
CA HIS A 58 -1.62 4.97 -23.77
C HIS A 58 -1.80 6.49 -23.94
N PRO A 59 -2.92 7.10 -23.51
CA PRO A 59 -3.13 8.55 -23.62
C PRO A 59 -2.00 9.44 -23.08
N CYS A 60 -1.15 8.92 -22.20
CA CYS A 60 -0.05 9.65 -21.57
C CYS A 60 1.35 9.18 -21.99
N GLY A 61 1.46 8.30 -22.99
CA GLY A 61 2.75 7.78 -23.46
C GLY A 61 2.68 6.30 -23.80
N LEU A 62 3.83 5.64 -23.81
CA LEU A 62 3.92 4.21 -24.05
C LEU A 62 3.84 3.44 -22.73
N THR A 63 3.15 2.31 -22.77
CA THR A 63 3.12 1.34 -21.66
C THR A 63 3.61 -0.02 -22.14
N ILE A 64 4.03 -0.87 -21.21
CA ILE A 64 4.41 -2.25 -21.47
C ILE A 64 3.73 -3.18 -20.47
N THR A 65 3.13 -4.26 -20.98
CA THR A 65 2.54 -5.31 -20.15
C THR A 65 3.51 -6.47 -20.00
N VAL A 66 3.85 -6.84 -18.77
CA VAL A 66 4.74 -7.97 -18.46
C VAL A 66 4.13 -8.91 -17.43
N ASN A 67 4.44 -10.21 -17.51
CA ASN A 67 4.04 -11.18 -16.51
C ASN A 67 5.06 -11.20 -15.35
N ALA A 68 4.65 -10.84 -14.14
CA ALA A 68 5.54 -10.73 -12.98
C ALA A 68 4.95 -11.32 -11.69
N LEU A 69 5.83 -11.80 -10.80
CA LEU A 69 5.49 -12.27 -9.45
C LEU A 69 5.55 -11.17 -8.39
N HIS A 70 6.19 -10.05 -8.73
CA HIS A 70 6.37 -8.87 -7.91
C HIS A 70 6.51 -7.66 -8.83
N MET A 71 6.25 -6.46 -8.30
CA MET A 71 6.57 -5.21 -8.98
C MET A 71 8.07 -5.11 -9.22
N PRO A 72 8.52 -4.95 -10.48
CA PRO A 72 9.93 -4.71 -10.74
C PRO A 72 10.35 -3.36 -10.12
N PRO A 73 11.64 -3.20 -9.79
CA PRO A 73 12.16 -1.89 -9.47
C PRO A 73 12.12 -0.99 -10.71
N ASP A 74 11.89 0.31 -10.50
CA ASP A 74 12.04 1.29 -11.58
C ASP A 74 13.48 1.27 -12.10
N ASN A 75 13.62 1.52 -13.40
CA ASN A 75 14.90 1.64 -14.06
C ASN A 75 14.81 2.63 -15.22
N ALA A 76 15.89 2.79 -15.98
CA ALA A 76 15.92 3.76 -17.08
C ALA A 76 14.86 3.50 -18.16
N ALA A 77 14.37 2.27 -18.32
CA ALA A 77 13.46 1.90 -19.39
C ALA A 77 11.99 1.85 -18.98
N VAL A 78 11.70 1.56 -17.71
CA VAL A 78 10.32 1.40 -17.22
C VAL A 78 10.11 2.02 -15.84
N GLU A 79 8.92 2.57 -15.66
CA GLU A 79 8.49 3.26 -14.45
C GLU A 79 7.11 2.75 -14.01
N SER A 80 6.80 2.90 -12.72
CA SER A 80 5.53 2.49 -12.11
C SER A 80 4.75 3.69 -11.60
N ASP A 81 3.46 3.48 -11.34
CA ASP A 81 2.64 4.43 -10.58
C ASP A 81 3.00 4.33 -9.10
N PHE A 82 2.68 5.36 -8.33
CA PHE A 82 2.99 5.41 -6.91
C PHE A 82 1.77 5.67 -6.03
N VAL A 83 1.78 5.03 -4.88
CA VAL A 83 0.92 5.37 -3.74
C VAL A 83 1.82 5.78 -2.61
N ILE A 84 1.61 6.98 -2.05
CA ILE A 84 2.28 7.39 -0.83
C ILE A 84 1.29 7.43 0.32
N GLU A 85 1.73 6.99 1.49
CA GLU A 85 1.07 7.31 2.74
C GLU A 85 1.68 8.57 3.33
N PHE A 86 0.83 9.44 3.86
CA PHE A 86 1.27 10.67 4.51
C PHE A 86 0.55 10.91 5.84
N ASP A 87 1.20 11.69 6.71
CA ASP A 87 0.58 12.14 7.97
C ASP A 87 -0.30 13.39 7.78
N ALA A 88 -0.92 13.88 8.85
CA ALA A 88 -1.78 15.06 8.78
C ALA A 88 -1.06 16.36 8.31
N SER A 89 0.27 16.41 8.37
CA SER A 89 1.07 17.54 7.87
C SER A 89 1.44 17.41 6.39
N GLY A 90 1.16 16.25 5.77
CA GLY A 90 1.58 15.94 4.40
C GLY A 90 2.96 15.32 4.30
N LYS A 91 3.59 14.96 5.43
CA LYS A 91 4.89 14.27 5.42
C LYS A 91 4.69 12.82 4.99
N GLU A 92 5.49 12.37 4.02
CA GLU A 92 5.52 10.97 3.59
C GLU A 92 5.96 10.05 4.74
N LEU A 93 5.20 8.99 4.96
CA LEU A 93 5.46 7.94 5.93
C LEU A 93 5.95 6.66 5.25
N GLN A 94 5.38 6.34 4.09
CA GLN A 94 5.63 5.11 3.33
C GLN A 94 5.22 5.33 1.87
N HIS A 95 5.76 4.52 0.96
CA HIS A 95 5.25 4.42 -0.41
C HIS A 95 5.17 2.99 -0.92
N TRP A 96 4.41 2.80 -1.99
CA TRP A 96 4.32 1.57 -2.77
C TRP A 96 4.38 1.91 -4.26
N ARG A 97 5.10 1.08 -5.02
CA ARG A 97 5.04 1.04 -6.48
C ARG A 97 3.86 0.19 -6.90
N ILE A 98 2.97 0.70 -7.73
CA ILE A 98 1.82 -0.04 -8.25
C ILE A 98 1.88 -0.07 -9.79
N PRO A 99 1.25 -1.06 -10.44
CA PRO A 99 1.12 -1.03 -11.89
C PRO A 99 0.33 0.21 -12.35
N VAL A 100 0.54 0.59 -13.60
CA VAL A 100 -0.19 1.68 -14.25
C VAL A 100 -1.70 1.42 -14.21
N ASP A 101 -2.48 2.48 -14.04
CA ASP A 101 -3.95 2.48 -14.03
C ASP A 101 -4.57 1.56 -12.96
N THR A 102 -3.84 1.34 -11.88
CA THR A 102 -4.28 0.44 -10.81
C THR A 102 -5.12 1.18 -9.77
N GLN A 103 -6.26 0.60 -9.41
CA GLN A 103 -7.09 1.12 -8.33
C GLN A 103 -6.66 0.54 -6.97
N VAL A 104 -6.45 1.38 -5.96
CA VAL A 104 -6.29 0.95 -4.57
C VAL A 104 -7.65 0.74 -3.92
N LEU A 105 -7.93 -0.50 -3.53
CA LEU A 105 -9.21 -0.89 -2.93
C LEU A 105 -9.21 -0.79 -1.40
N ALA A 106 -8.09 -1.09 -0.75
CA ALA A 106 -8.00 -1.13 0.71
C ALA A 106 -6.55 -1.09 1.20
N ILE A 107 -6.36 -0.82 2.50
CA ILE A 107 -5.07 -0.96 3.20
C ILE A 107 -5.26 -1.82 4.46
N LYS A 108 -4.29 -2.69 4.76
CA LYS A 108 -4.27 -3.52 5.96
C LYS A 108 -2.84 -3.69 6.45
N GLY A 109 -2.49 -2.97 7.51
CA GLY A 109 -1.13 -2.97 8.03
C GLY A 109 -0.16 -2.38 7.00
N LYS A 110 0.69 -3.24 6.44
CA LYS A 110 1.70 -2.89 5.41
C LYS A 110 1.31 -3.32 3.99
N LEU A 111 0.09 -3.83 3.81
CA LEU A 111 -0.39 -4.34 2.54
C LEU A 111 -1.39 -3.36 1.92
N LEU A 112 -1.25 -3.10 0.62
CA LEU A 112 -2.26 -2.44 -0.21
C LEU A 112 -3.02 -3.48 -1.03
N SER A 113 -4.35 -3.44 -0.98
CA SER A 113 -5.17 -4.21 -1.91
C SER A 113 -5.35 -3.39 -3.17
N ILE A 114 -5.01 -3.98 -4.31
CA ILE A 114 -5.07 -3.34 -5.62
C ILE A 114 -5.92 -4.14 -6.59
N ASN A 115 -6.57 -3.45 -7.53
CA ASN A 115 -7.27 -4.07 -8.65
C ASN A 115 -6.54 -3.76 -9.96
N LEU A 116 -6.12 -4.80 -10.66
CA LEU A 116 -5.53 -4.66 -12.00
C LEU A 116 -6.65 -4.47 -13.04
N PRO A 117 -6.48 -3.63 -14.07
CA PRO A 117 -7.52 -3.35 -15.07
C PRO A 117 -8.20 -4.59 -15.67
N ASP A 118 -7.42 -5.64 -15.96
CA ASP A 118 -7.91 -6.86 -16.63
C ASP A 118 -8.22 -8.04 -15.68
N LYS A 119 -8.29 -7.79 -14.36
CA LYS A 119 -8.55 -8.84 -13.37
C LYS A 119 -9.72 -8.48 -12.47
N ASN A 120 -10.60 -9.46 -12.27
CA ASN A 120 -11.69 -9.38 -11.29
C ASN A 120 -11.26 -9.78 -9.87
N THR A 121 -10.02 -10.22 -9.69
CA THR A 121 -9.51 -10.68 -8.39
C THR A 121 -8.44 -9.72 -7.90
N PRO A 122 -8.71 -8.97 -6.83
CA PRO A 122 -7.72 -8.07 -6.28
C PRO A 122 -6.51 -8.82 -5.73
N LEU A 123 -5.37 -8.15 -5.78
CA LEU A 123 -4.12 -8.63 -5.24
C LEU A 123 -3.73 -7.77 -4.04
N TRP A 124 -3.00 -8.35 -3.11
CA TRP A 124 -2.33 -7.58 -2.08
C TRP A 124 -0.88 -7.36 -2.45
N LEU A 125 -0.43 -6.12 -2.30
CA LEU A 125 0.93 -5.67 -2.56
C LEU A 125 1.57 -5.27 -1.23
N ASP A 126 2.77 -5.77 -0.95
CA ASP A 126 3.56 -5.30 0.20
C ASP A 126 4.52 -4.16 -0.16
N GLU A 127 5.18 -3.60 0.85
CA GLU A 127 6.17 -2.52 0.70
C GLU A 127 7.39 -2.92 -0.14
N GLN A 128 7.62 -4.22 -0.37
CA GLN A 128 8.70 -4.74 -1.21
C GLN A 128 8.24 -5.03 -2.64
N GLY A 129 6.98 -4.75 -2.97
CA GLY A 129 6.41 -4.98 -4.28
C GLY A 129 5.94 -6.42 -4.51
N ARG A 130 5.91 -7.29 -3.50
CA ARG A 130 5.47 -8.69 -3.69
C ARG A 130 3.95 -8.77 -3.76
N PHE A 131 3.46 -9.56 -4.71
CA PHE A 131 2.04 -9.85 -4.82
C PHE A 131 1.65 -11.03 -3.92
N HIS A 132 0.47 -10.93 -3.31
CA HIS A 132 -0.14 -11.96 -2.49
C HIS A 132 -1.59 -12.15 -2.93
N GLN A 133 -2.01 -13.40 -3.06
CA GLN A 133 -3.39 -13.73 -3.37
C GLN A 133 -4.20 -13.84 -2.07
N LYS A 134 -5.19 -12.96 -1.89
CA LYS A 134 -6.12 -13.01 -0.76
C LYS A 134 -7.45 -12.40 -1.21
N GLY A 135 -8.54 -12.78 -0.55
CA GLY A 135 -9.80 -12.07 -0.72
C GLY A 135 -9.63 -10.57 -0.45
N ALA A 136 -10.23 -9.75 -1.31
CA ALA A 136 -10.25 -8.32 -1.15
C ALA A 136 -11.29 -7.94 -0.09
N PRO A 137 -10.92 -7.13 0.92
CA PRO A 137 -11.90 -6.53 1.78
C PRO A 137 -12.53 -5.35 1.03
N ASP A 138 -13.84 -5.23 1.09
CA ASP A 138 -14.48 -3.99 0.69
C ASP A 138 -14.01 -2.87 1.63
N SER A 139 -13.53 -1.79 1.03
CA SER A 139 -13.35 -0.53 1.71
C SER A 139 -13.97 0.58 0.87
N ASN A 140 -14.51 1.58 1.54
CA ASN A 140 -15.09 2.75 0.88
C ASN A 140 -14.26 3.97 1.31
N PRO A 141 -13.15 4.26 0.59
CA PRO A 141 -12.31 5.40 0.95
C PRO A 141 -13.07 6.72 0.79
N GLU A 142 -12.74 7.68 1.65
CA GLU A 142 -13.26 9.03 1.57
C GLU A 142 -12.29 9.92 0.80
N SER A 143 -12.74 10.60 -0.24
CA SER A 143 -11.94 11.62 -0.91
C SER A 143 -11.67 12.80 0.00
N ILE A 144 -10.42 13.25 0.05
CA ILE A 144 -9.98 14.39 0.85
C ILE A 144 -9.15 15.35 0.00
N ASN A 145 -8.99 16.58 0.47
CA ASN A 145 -8.05 17.51 -0.16
C ASN A 145 -6.61 17.06 0.11
N CYS A 146 -5.77 17.09 -0.91
CA CYS A 146 -4.34 16.87 -0.75
C CYS A 146 -3.70 18.05 -0.01
N PRO A 147 -2.88 17.81 1.02
CA PRO A 147 -2.14 18.87 1.68
C PRO A 147 -1.05 19.41 0.74
N VAL A 148 -0.65 20.67 0.93
CA VAL A 148 0.32 21.37 0.06
C VAL A 148 1.62 20.57 -0.15
N PRO A 149 2.26 19.97 0.88
CA PRO A 149 3.47 19.17 0.65
C PRO A 149 3.28 17.97 -0.29
N VAL A 150 2.08 17.37 -0.30
CA VAL A 150 1.76 16.27 -1.22
C VAL A 150 1.54 16.80 -2.64
N LEU A 151 0.86 17.94 -2.79
CA LEU A 151 0.74 18.62 -4.09
C LEU A 151 2.12 18.97 -4.67
N GLU A 152 3.01 19.49 -3.82
CA GLU A 152 4.37 19.84 -4.20
C GLU A 152 5.22 18.62 -4.59
N ARG A 153 4.98 17.46 -3.98
CA ARG A 153 5.66 16.20 -4.34
C ARG A 153 5.28 15.69 -5.73
N PHE A 154 4.07 15.99 -6.19
CA PHE A 154 3.48 15.49 -7.43
C PHE A 154 3.10 16.62 -8.41
N GLN A 155 3.86 17.72 -8.42
CA GLN A 155 3.54 18.93 -9.22
C GLN A 155 3.27 18.67 -10.71
N ASN A 156 3.74 17.54 -11.24
CA ASN A 156 3.60 17.17 -12.64
C ASN A 156 2.50 16.14 -12.90
N SER A 157 1.80 15.64 -11.87
CA SER A 157 0.71 14.69 -12.07
C SER A 157 -0.61 15.41 -12.28
N VAL A 158 -1.27 15.14 -13.40
CA VAL A 158 -2.65 15.59 -13.64
C VAL A 158 -3.71 14.67 -12.99
N TYR A 159 -3.31 13.55 -12.37
CA TYR A 159 -4.19 12.53 -11.78
C TYR A 159 -3.91 12.27 -10.30
N LEU A 160 -3.62 13.32 -9.53
CA LEU A 160 -3.41 13.19 -8.09
C LEU A 160 -4.75 13.07 -7.33
N HIS A 161 -4.91 11.97 -6.58
CA HIS A 161 -6.05 11.77 -5.69
C HIS A 161 -5.60 11.49 -4.26
N CYS A 162 -6.10 12.27 -3.30
CA CYS A 162 -5.92 11.97 -1.88
C CYS A 162 -7.17 11.35 -1.27
N LEU A 163 -6.95 10.24 -0.57
CA LEU A 163 -8.00 9.38 -0.04
C LEU A 163 -7.70 9.04 1.43
N ARG A 164 -8.75 8.99 2.24
CA ARG A 164 -8.71 8.47 3.61
C ARG A 164 -9.27 7.06 3.63
N TYR A 165 -8.44 6.10 4.02
CA TYR A 165 -8.83 4.71 4.22
C TYR A 165 -8.96 4.40 5.71
N THR A 166 -9.79 3.41 6.05
CA THR A 166 -9.75 2.77 7.37
C THR A 166 -8.91 1.50 7.27
N ASP A 167 -7.83 1.43 8.04
CA ASP A 167 -6.93 0.29 8.04
C ASP A 167 -7.62 -1.00 8.50
N GLY A 168 -7.52 -2.06 7.70
CA GLY A 168 -8.17 -3.34 7.95
C GLY A 168 -7.58 -4.15 9.12
N GLU A 169 -6.42 -3.77 9.65
CA GLU A 169 -5.77 -4.42 10.80
C GLU A 169 -5.96 -3.60 12.07
N THR A 170 -5.66 -2.31 12.02
CA THR A 170 -5.65 -1.42 13.20
C THR A 170 -6.94 -0.63 13.38
N ARG A 171 -7.81 -0.59 12.37
CA ARG A 171 -9.04 0.23 12.32
C ARG A 171 -8.81 1.74 12.42
N ARG A 172 -7.56 2.20 12.27
CA ARG A 172 -7.18 3.61 12.28
C ARG A 172 -7.29 4.22 10.88
N PRO A 173 -7.55 5.53 10.76
CA PRO A 173 -7.48 6.22 9.48
C PRO A 173 -6.04 6.22 8.94
N ARG A 174 -5.89 6.04 7.63
CA ARG A 174 -4.64 6.14 6.86
C ARG A 174 -4.90 7.10 5.70
N LEU A 175 -3.98 8.03 5.44
CA LEU A 175 -4.11 9.00 4.35
C LEU A 175 -3.18 8.58 3.23
N LEU A 176 -3.75 8.31 2.05
CA LEU A 176 -3.01 7.88 0.88
C LEU A 176 -3.16 8.91 -0.23
N ALA A 177 -2.09 9.15 -0.99
CA ALA A 177 -2.12 9.89 -2.23
C ALA A 177 -1.70 8.96 -3.35
N LEU A 178 -2.51 8.93 -4.41
CA LEU A 178 -2.31 8.09 -5.58
C LEU A 178 -1.91 8.99 -6.75
N GLU A 179 -0.83 8.61 -7.44
CA GLU A 179 -0.33 9.28 -8.63
C GLU A 179 -0.40 8.34 -9.83
N GLY A 180 -1.06 8.80 -10.90
CA GLY A 180 -0.75 8.39 -12.27
C GLY A 180 0.20 9.42 -12.89
N PRO A 181 1.43 9.06 -13.30
CA PRO A 181 2.38 9.95 -13.93
C PRO A 181 1.99 10.15 -15.40
N CYS A 182 0.88 10.85 -15.61
CA CYS A 182 0.63 11.57 -16.83
C CYS A 182 1.21 12.97 -16.65
N ALA A 183 2.27 13.29 -17.39
CA ALA A 183 2.95 14.60 -17.39
C ALA A 183 3.00 15.18 -18.80
#